data_AF-A0A7C4ZN58-F1
#
_entry.id   AF-A0A7C4ZN58-F1
#
_cell.length_a   1.000
_cell.length_b   1.000
_cell.length_c   1.000
_cell.angle_alpha   90.00
_cell.angle_beta   90.00
_cell.angle_gamma   90.00
#
_symmetry.space_group_name_H-M   'P 1'
#
loop_
_entity.id
_entity.type
_entity.pdbx_description
1 polymer ?
#
loop_
_entity_poly.entity_id
_entity_poly.type
_entity_poly.pdbx_seq_one_letter_code
_entity_poly.pdbx_strand_id
1 'polypeptide(L)'
;MLPDPDKLSINAALQDFYRARSRATLEEIMANLTGRSVQLLSYDDVRAKLKATGSSSRGVREIPLDAIVGSVGRYTDFTRHFLPRHTTDAHRWAGVQLAATGLVGLPPIDVYQIGDAYFVLDGNHRVSVARQLGATHIEANVTEVHTKVPLTPDVRPDDLIIKARYADFLERTKLDETRPGLDLNVTAPGQYRVLDQQIEGQRDYMARQQGRDVSLKEAAAQWYDQVYLPVIEVIRAQGILHDFPGRTETDLYVWLSQHREALQQELGWQVRPEAALSNLASQFSSRPKRVMARVGGQLWEAVVPDPLESGPAPGQWRRETVEPRRDERLFNHILVALDGDAGGWLALEYALTVAQREEGRIFGLHVTATDALRETPQTEALQAEFRRRCEEAGVPAEFALETGPVARKICERAWWADLVTVSLTHPPAAQIMARLGSGFRTLIHRCARPVLAAPTFAGAAISPDNPSRKLDQAMLAYDGSPKAQEALFVAAYLAGRWRIPLVVLSVTEKNEVMPETLAQAQAYLESRNVPATFISESGPVVETILQTAAAQHANLMIMGGYGLNPMLEVVLGSSVDQILRQTSQPLLICR
;
A
#
# COMPACT_ATOMS: atom_id res chain seq x y z
N MET A 1 -73.13 30.73 -18.86
CA MET A 1 -71.73 31.20 -18.95
C MET A 1 -70.86 29.98 -18.85
N LEU A 2 -70.47 29.39 -19.98
CA LEU A 2 -69.51 28.28 -19.99
C LEU A 2 -68.16 28.85 -19.52
N PRO A 3 -67.45 28.20 -18.59
CA PRO A 3 -66.14 28.66 -18.19
C PRO A 3 -65.19 28.57 -19.39
N ASP A 4 -64.49 29.66 -19.62
CA ASP A 4 -63.48 29.85 -20.65
C ASP A 4 -62.40 28.74 -20.55
N PRO A 5 -62.19 27.89 -21.58
CA PRO A 5 -61.26 26.77 -21.49
C PRO A 5 -59.82 27.20 -21.15
N ASP A 6 -59.42 28.41 -21.54
CA ASP A 6 -58.11 28.99 -21.19
C ASP A 6 -57.98 29.28 -19.68
N LYS A 7 -59.07 29.68 -19.01
CA LYS A 7 -59.07 29.95 -17.55
C LYS A 7 -59.04 28.67 -16.72
N LEU A 8 -59.63 27.59 -17.21
CA LEU A 8 -59.54 26.26 -16.57
C LEU A 8 -58.12 25.71 -16.64
N SER A 9 -57.46 25.89 -17.79
CA SER A 9 -56.09 25.46 -18.04
C SER A 9 -55.05 26.21 -17.20
N ILE A 10 -55.19 27.53 -17.05
CA ILE A 10 -54.34 28.36 -16.16
C ILE A 10 -54.49 27.95 -14.68
N ASN A 11 -55.71 27.66 -14.22
CA ASN A 11 -55.91 27.25 -12.82
C ASN A 11 -55.31 25.87 -12.52
N ALA A 12 -55.37 24.93 -13.46
CA ALA A 12 -54.71 23.64 -13.33
C ALA A 12 -53.17 23.79 -13.28
N ALA A 13 -52.60 24.62 -14.16
CA ALA A 13 -51.17 24.93 -14.15
C ALA A 13 -50.71 25.62 -12.86
N LEU A 14 -51.54 26.51 -12.27
CA LEU A 14 -51.27 27.11 -10.96
C LEU A 14 -51.30 26.07 -9.82
N GLN A 15 -52.20 25.08 -9.87
CA GLN A 15 -52.20 23.99 -8.89
C GLN A 15 -50.95 23.12 -8.98
N ASP A 16 -50.44 22.86 -10.19
CA ASP A 16 -49.19 22.11 -10.38
C ASP A 16 -47.96 22.88 -9.90
N PHE A 17 -47.94 24.22 -10.01
CA PHE A 17 -46.93 25.08 -9.40
C PHE A 17 -46.92 24.93 -7.87
N TYR A 18 -48.09 24.93 -7.21
CA TYR A 18 -48.17 24.75 -5.76
C TYR A 18 -47.72 23.36 -5.29
N ARG A 19 -47.93 22.31 -6.11
CA ARG A 19 -47.38 20.96 -5.87
C ARG A 19 -45.86 20.90 -6.05
N ALA A 20 -45.32 21.61 -7.05
CA ALA A 20 -43.87 21.72 -7.26
C ALA A 20 -43.18 22.37 -6.05
N ARG A 21 -43.80 23.44 -5.53
CA ARG A 21 -43.32 24.19 -4.37
C ARG A 21 -43.36 23.37 -3.08
N SER A 22 -44.43 22.60 -2.83
CA SER A 22 -44.51 21.78 -1.62
C SER A 22 -43.43 20.70 -1.57
N ARG A 23 -43.02 20.16 -2.74
CA ARG A 23 -41.87 19.27 -2.88
C ARG A 23 -40.55 19.98 -2.56
N ALA A 24 -40.35 21.21 -3.06
CA ALA A 24 -39.16 22.02 -2.76
C ALA A 24 -38.98 22.26 -1.25
N THR A 25 -40.07 22.58 -0.53
CA THR A 25 -40.05 22.78 0.92
C THR A 25 -39.68 21.50 1.69
N LEU A 26 -40.18 20.34 1.25
CA LEU A 26 -39.82 19.03 1.85
C LEU A 26 -38.34 18.67 1.61
N GLU A 27 -37.81 18.97 0.42
CA GLU A 27 -36.38 18.75 0.10
C GLU A 27 -35.46 19.59 0.99
N GLU A 28 -35.81 20.86 1.25
CA GLU A 28 -35.04 21.74 2.14
C GLU A 28 -35.00 21.24 3.59
N ILE A 29 -36.13 20.76 4.11
CA ILE A 29 -36.22 20.23 5.46
C ILE A 29 -35.36 18.96 5.60
N MET A 30 -35.45 18.03 4.64
CA MET A 30 -34.63 16.80 4.63
C MET A 30 -33.14 17.06 4.48
N ALA A 31 -32.78 18.08 3.71
CA ALA A 31 -31.38 18.46 3.49
C ALA A 31 -30.71 19.07 4.72
N ASN A 32 -31.44 19.93 5.45
CA ASN A 32 -30.98 20.48 6.73
C ASN A 32 -30.76 19.40 7.80
N LEU A 33 -31.50 18.29 7.73
CA LEU A 33 -31.33 17.12 8.60
C LEU A 33 -30.17 16.19 8.18
N THR A 34 -29.79 16.16 6.90
CA THR A 34 -28.78 15.24 6.35
C THR A 34 -27.44 15.90 6.02
N GLY A 35 -27.31 17.22 6.21
CA GLY A 35 -26.11 17.99 5.92
C GLY A 35 -25.79 18.11 4.42
N ARG A 36 -26.74 17.80 3.52
CA ARG A 36 -26.56 17.88 2.07
C ARG A 36 -26.98 19.26 1.56
N SER A 37 -26.17 19.90 0.71
CA SER A 37 -26.55 21.18 0.10
C SER A 37 -27.61 20.99 -1.01
N VAL A 38 -28.67 21.80 -0.98
CA VAL A 38 -29.79 21.82 -1.96
C VAL A 38 -29.67 22.96 -2.96
N GLN A 39 -28.59 23.73 -2.90
CA GLN A 39 -28.41 24.90 -3.75
C GLN A 39 -27.87 24.50 -5.12
N LEU A 40 -28.38 25.14 -6.17
CA LEU A 40 -27.80 25.05 -7.52
C LEU A 40 -26.39 25.62 -7.51
N LEU A 41 -25.51 25.06 -8.34
CA LEU A 41 -24.17 25.60 -8.51
C LEU A 41 -24.24 26.93 -9.28
N SER A 42 -23.58 27.96 -8.74
CA SER A 42 -23.37 29.23 -9.43
C SER A 42 -22.35 29.04 -10.56
N TYR A 43 -22.77 29.34 -11.80
CA TYR A 43 -21.87 29.25 -12.96
C TYR A 43 -20.63 30.15 -12.81
N ASP A 44 -20.80 31.38 -12.32
CA ASP A 44 -19.69 32.33 -12.20
C ASP A 44 -18.65 31.86 -11.19
N ASP A 45 -19.09 31.28 -10.08
CA ASP A 45 -18.20 30.68 -9.08
C ASP A 45 -17.46 29.47 -9.62
N VAL A 46 -18.16 28.59 -10.36
CA VAL A 46 -17.56 27.39 -10.98
C VAL A 46 -16.55 27.78 -12.06
N ARG A 47 -16.90 28.73 -12.93
CA ARG A 47 -16.04 29.23 -14.00
C ARG A 47 -14.76 29.85 -13.45
N ALA A 48 -14.85 30.67 -12.41
CA ALA A 48 -13.70 31.28 -11.76
C ALA A 48 -12.83 30.23 -11.07
N LYS A 49 -13.44 29.29 -10.34
CA LYS A 49 -12.74 28.22 -9.60
C LYS A 49 -12.05 27.22 -10.50
N LEU A 50 -12.60 26.90 -11.67
CA LEU A 50 -12.06 25.89 -12.59
C LEU A 50 -11.18 26.46 -13.72
N LYS A 51 -10.85 27.77 -13.67
CA LYS A 51 -9.91 28.44 -14.59
C LYS A 51 -10.27 28.26 -16.06
N ALA A 52 -11.41 28.82 -16.47
CA ALA A 52 -11.85 28.78 -17.86
C ALA A 52 -10.84 29.44 -18.82
N THR A 53 -10.49 28.74 -19.90
CA THR A 53 -9.47 29.14 -20.89
C THR A 53 -10.05 29.58 -22.24
N GLY A 54 -11.35 29.33 -22.47
CA GLY A 54 -12.06 29.77 -23.69
C GLY A 54 -13.48 29.23 -23.76
N SER A 55 -14.24 29.64 -24.79
CA SER A 55 -15.57 29.12 -25.07
C SER A 55 -15.79 28.87 -26.57
N SER A 56 -16.59 27.86 -26.90
CA SER A 56 -16.96 27.50 -28.27
C SER A 56 -18.45 27.20 -28.37
N SER A 57 -19.09 27.61 -29.48
CA SER A 57 -20.52 27.32 -29.69
C SER A 57 -20.69 25.94 -30.32
N ARG A 58 -21.57 25.11 -29.75
CA ARG A 58 -21.91 23.77 -30.23
C ARG A 58 -23.28 23.69 -30.94
N GLY A 59 -23.99 24.82 -31.05
CA GLY A 59 -25.31 24.90 -31.66
C GLY A 59 -26.42 24.24 -30.84
N VAL A 60 -27.58 24.00 -31.47
CA VAL A 60 -28.74 23.33 -30.86
C VAL A 60 -28.46 21.84 -30.70
N ARG A 61 -28.64 21.31 -29.49
CA ARG A 61 -28.54 19.88 -29.16
C ARG A 61 -29.58 19.47 -28.14
N GLU A 62 -29.98 18.21 -28.18
CA GLU A 62 -30.73 17.59 -27.10
C GLU A 62 -29.77 17.23 -25.95
N ILE A 63 -30.06 17.67 -24.73
CA ILE A 63 -29.22 17.43 -23.56
C ILE A 63 -30.01 16.71 -22.45
N PRO A 64 -29.36 15.83 -21.67
CA PRO A 64 -30.02 15.16 -20.56
C PRO A 64 -30.33 16.13 -19.42
N LEU A 65 -31.56 16.11 -18.92
CA LEU A 65 -32.02 17.01 -17.86
C LEU A 65 -31.24 16.81 -16.56
N ASP A 66 -30.81 15.58 -16.26
CA ASP A 66 -30.03 15.23 -15.07
C ASP A 66 -28.60 15.77 -15.10
N ALA A 67 -28.08 16.12 -16.29
CA ALA A 67 -26.78 16.75 -16.44
C ALA A 67 -26.80 18.26 -16.18
N ILE A 68 -27.99 18.86 -15.99
CA ILE A 68 -28.15 20.27 -15.65
C ILE A 68 -27.98 20.45 -14.14
N VAL A 69 -26.88 21.09 -13.73
CA VAL A 69 -26.44 21.17 -12.32
C VAL A 69 -26.51 22.56 -11.71
N GLY A 70 -26.68 23.60 -12.54
CA GLY A 70 -26.55 24.99 -12.09
C GLY A 70 -27.19 26.01 -13.02
N SER A 71 -27.10 27.28 -12.62
CA SER A 71 -27.70 28.41 -13.32
C SER A 71 -26.76 29.62 -13.31
N VAL A 72 -26.86 30.46 -14.35
CA VAL A 72 -26.20 31.75 -14.43
C VAL A 72 -27.14 32.80 -13.82
N GLY A 73 -26.80 33.30 -12.63
CA GLY A 73 -27.51 34.42 -11.98
C GLY A 73 -28.82 34.09 -11.24
N ARG A 74 -29.50 32.95 -11.50
CA ARG A 74 -30.77 32.57 -10.81
C ARG A 74 -30.66 31.31 -9.94
N TYR A 75 -29.46 30.96 -9.49
CA TYR A 75 -29.19 29.75 -8.70
C TYR A 75 -29.81 29.76 -7.28
N THR A 76 -30.19 30.93 -6.77
CA THR A 76 -30.91 31.07 -5.49
C THR A 76 -32.41 30.82 -5.60
N ASP A 77 -32.98 31.03 -6.80
CA ASP A 77 -34.43 31.03 -7.03
C ASP A 77 -35.02 29.61 -7.13
N PHE A 78 -34.16 28.60 -7.31
CA PHE A 78 -34.55 27.20 -7.51
C PHE A 78 -33.73 26.24 -6.64
N THR A 79 -34.29 25.06 -6.33
CA THR A 79 -33.54 23.94 -5.72
C THR A 79 -32.64 23.26 -6.77
N ARG A 80 -31.72 22.36 -6.33
CA ARG A 80 -30.90 21.53 -7.23
C ARG A 80 -31.70 20.80 -8.32
N HIS A 81 -32.95 20.46 -8.04
CA HIS A 81 -33.85 19.83 -9.02
C HIS A 81 -34.66 20.83 -9.86
N PHE A 82 -34.26 22.10 -9.90
CA PHE A 82 -34.95 23.20 -10.57
C PHE A 82 -36.39 23.42 -10.08
N LEU A 83 -36.70 23.11 -8.81
CA LEU A 83 -38.00 23.41 -8.22
C LEU A 83 -38.05 24.88 -7.74
N PRO A 84 -39.08 25.66 -8.06
CA PRO A 84 -39.16 27.07 -7.72
C PRO A 84 -39.29 27.30 -6.20
N ARG A 85 -38.51 28.25 -5.66
CA ARG A 85 -38.51 28.62 -4.23
C ARG A 85 -39.40 29.83 -3.93
N HIS A 86 -39.56 30.75 -4.87
CA HIS A 86 -40.31 31.99 -4.69
C HIS A 86 -41.68 31.97 -5.39
N THR A 87 -42.70 32.58 -4.77
CA THR A 87 -44.09 32.62 -5.27
C THR A 87 -44.31 33.62 -6.40
N THR A 88 -43.37 34.54 -6.62
CA THR A 88 -43.41 35.58 -7.66
C THR A 88 -43.32 35.03 -9.08
N ASP A 89 -42.85 33.79 -9.27
CA ASP A 89 -42.69 33.16 -10.59
C ASP A 89 -43.91 32.36 -11.07
N ALA A 90 -44.99 32.29 -10.28
CA ALA A 90 -46.15 31.42 -10.54
C ALA A 90 -46.81 31.64 -11.92
N HIS A 91 -47.02 32.90 -12.32
CA HIS A 91 -47.67 33.23 -13.60
C HIS A 91 -46.78 32.92 -14.82
N ARG A 92 -45.46 33.16 -14.72
CA ARG A 92 -44.51 32.81 -15.79
C ARG A 92 -44.35 31.29 -15.91
N TRP A 93 -44.27 30.59 -14.79
CA TRP A 93 -44.18 29.12 -14.77
C TRP A 93 -45.44 28.48 -15.37
N ALA A 94 -46.63 28.94 -14.98
CA ALA A 94 -47.89 28.48 -15.54
C ALA A 94 -47.97 28.70 -17.07
N GLY A 95 -47.54 29.88 -17.55
CA GLY A 95 -47.48 30.16 -18.99
C GLY A 95 -46.53 29.22 -19.76
N VAL A 96 -45.39 28.85 -19.16
CA VAL A 96 -44.47 27.87 -19.76
C VAL A 96 -45.06 26.46 -19.77
N GLN A 97 -45.75 26.03 -18.71
CA GLN A 97 -46.41 24.71 -18.67
C GLN A 97 -47.53 24.59 -19.72
N LEU A 98 -48.32 25.67 -19.89
CA LEU A 98 -49.33 25.79 -20.94
C LEU A 98 -48.72 25.67 -22.34
N ALA A 99 -47.60 26.36 -22.59
CA ALA A 99 -46.90 26.27 -23.87
C ALA A 99 -46.31 24.88 -24.13
N ALA A 100 -45.80 24.21 -23.09
CA ALA A 100 -45.22 22.86 -23.17
C ALA A 100 -46.25 21.77 -23.47
N THR A 101 -47.50 21.98 -23.07
CA THR A 101 -48.62 21.04 -23.29
C THR A 101 -49.43 21.37 -24.56
N GLY A 102 -49.14 22.50 -25.22
CA GLY A 102 -49.72 22.89 -26.50
C GLY A 102 -48.96 22.35 -27.72
N LEU A 103 -49.50 22.58 -28.92
CA LEU A 103 -48.94 22.13 -30.21
C LEU A 103 -47.65 22.86 -30.65
N VAL A 104 -47.24 23.92 -29.95
CA VAL A 104 -46.17 24.84 -30.39
C VAL A 104 -44.78 24.40 -29.92
N GLY A 105 -44.67 23.46 -28.97
CA GLY A 105 -43.38 23.04 -28.41
C GLY A 105 -42.69 24.16 -27.63
N LEU A 106 -41.60 23.83 -26.92
CA LEU A 106 -40.80 24.82 -26.20
C LEU A 106 -39.60 25.22 -27.08
N PRO A 107 -39.25 26.52 -27.17
CA PRO A 107 -37.99 26.92 -27.79
C PRO A 107 -36.80 26.34 -27.02
N PRO A 108 -35.63 26.14 -27.66
CA PRO A 108 -34.45 25.61 -27.00
C PRO A 108 -33.97 26.54 -25.88
N ILE A 109 -33.48 25.96 -24.78
CA ILE A 109 -32.88 26.71 -23.67
C ILE A 109 -31.44 27.13 -24.01
N ASP A 110 -30.89 28.14 -23.34
CA ASP A 110 -29.47 28.51 -23.54
C ASP A 110 -28.64 28.00 -22.36
N VAL A 111 -27.56 27.25 -22.64
CA VAL A 111 -26.72 26.65 -21.59
C VAL A 111 -25.23 26.81 -21.85
N TYR A 112 -24.46 26.91 -20.76
CA TYR A 112 -23.02 26.67 -20.78
C TYR A 112 -22.72 25.22 -20.41
N GLN A 113 -21.83 24.56 -21.14
CA GLN A 113 -21.32 23.22 -20.83
C GLN A 113 -19.91 23.31 -20.24
N ILE A 114 -19.67 22.71 -19.07
CA ILE A 114 -18.34 22.52 -18.49
C ILE A 114 -18.15 21.02 -18.25
N GLY A 115 -17.25 20.37 -19.00
CA GLY A 115 -17.14 18.91 -19.01
C GLY A 115 -18.47 18.28 -19.43
N ASP A 116 -19.06 17.48 -18.54
CA ASP A 116 -20.34 16.80 -18.78
C ASP A 116 -21.53 17.50 -18.11
N ALA A 117 -21.28 18.61 -17.39
CA ALA A 117 -22.30 19.33 -16.65
C ALA A 117 -22.77 20.59 -17.39
N TYR A 118 -24.06 20.91 -17.26
CA TYR A 118 -24.70 22.06 -17.91
C TYR A 118 -25.19 23.11 -16.91
N PHE A 119 -25.03 24.37 -17.27
CA PHE A 119 -25.46 25.55 -16.51
C PHE A 119 -26.44 26.37 -17.34
N VAL A 120 -27.64 26.61 -16.82
CA VAL A 120 -28.69 27.33 -17.55
C VAL A 120 -28.39 28.83 -17.56
N LEU A 121 -28.16 29.37 -18.75
CA LEU A 121 -28.07 30.82 -18.99
C LEU A 121 -29.47 31.42 -19.09
N ASP A 122 -30.34 30.81 -19.91
CA ASP A 122 -31.75 31.17 -20.01
C ASP A 122 -32.65 29.92 -20.15
N GLY A 123 -33.86 29.99 -19.58
CA GLY A 123 -34.83 28.89 -19.63
C GLY A 123 -34.99 28.07 -18.34
N ASN A 124 -34.60 28.60 -17.19
CA ASN A 124 -34.73 27.91 -15.88
C ASN A 124 -36.15 27.35 -15.61
N HIS A 125 -37.20 28.10 -15.94
CA HIS A 125 -38.59 27.63 -15.78
C HIS A 125 -38.95 26.50 -16.77
N ARG A 126 -38.35 26.49 -17.97
CA ARG A 126 -38.55 25.43 -18.97
C ARG A 126 -37.94 24.11 -18.49
N VAL A 127 -36.75 24.16 -17.90
CA VAL A 127 -36.12 23.00 -17.24
C VAL A 127 -36.98 22.46 -16.10
N SER A 128 -37.51 23.35 -15.25
CA SER A 128 -38.43 23.00 -14.16
C SER A 128 -39.67 22.27 -14.66
N VAL A 129 -40.34 22.82 -15.68
CA VAL A 129 -41.54 22.23 -16.29
C VAL A 129 -41.22 20.90 -16.97
N ALA A 130 -40.11 20.80 -17.71
CA ALA A 130 -39.72 19.57 -18.39
C ALA A 130 -39.48 18.42 -17.38
N ARG A 131 -38.80 18.70 -16.25
CA ARG A 131 -38.63 17.73 -15.15
C ARG A 131 -39.96 17.35 -14.52
N GLN A 132 -40.87 18.30 -14.34
CA GLN A 132 -42.20 18.03 -13.76
C GLN A 132 -43.05 17.13 -14.66
N LEU A 133 -42.93 17.29 -15.97
CA LEU A 133 -43.59 16.46 -16.98
C LEU A 133 -42.91 15.09 -17.16
N GLY A 134 -41.80 14.83 -16.45
CA GLY A 134 -41.07 13.55 -16.51
C GLY A 134 -40.24 13.37 -17.79
N ALA A 135 -39.93 14.45 -18.50
CA ALA A 135 -39.01 14.38 -19.64
C ALA A 135 -37.61 13.98 -19.17
N THR A 136 -36.86 13.28 -20.03
CA THR A 136 -35.47 12.88 -19.76
C THR A 136 -34.47 13.84 -20.43
N HIS A 137 -34.87 14.49 -21.52
CA HIS A 137 -34.02 15.38 -22.33
C HIS A 137 -34.75 16.68 -22.66
N ILE A 138 -33.98 17.72 -23.03
CA ILE A 138 -34.46 19.03 -23.46
C ILE A 138 -33.56 19.60 -24.56
N GLU A 139 -34.14 20.30 -25.54
CA GLU A 139 -33.36 21.00 -26.56
C GLU A 139 -32.69 22.26 -25.98
N ALA A 140 -31.40 22.44 -26.30
CA ALA A 140 -30.59 23.53 -25.79
C ALA A 140 -29.58 24.06 -26.82
N ASN A 141 -29.38 25.38 -26.88
CA ASN A 141 -28.21 26.00 -27.48
C ASN A 141 -27.02 25.85 -26.52
N VAL A 142 -26.03 25.06 -26.90
CA VAL A 142 -24.90 24.73 -26.04
C VAL A 142 -23.69 25.59 -26.37
N THR A 143 -23.16 26.29 -25.37
CA THR A 143 -21.84 26.93 -25.43
C THR A 143 -20.88 26.18 -24.53
N GLU A 144 -19.92 25.47 -25.10
CA GLU A 144 -18.89 24.75 -24.34
C GLU A 144 -17.86 25.73 -23.79
N VAL A 145 -17.51 25.57 -22.51
CA VAL A 145 -16.50 26.34 -21.81
C VAL A 145 -15.38 25.38 -21.43
N HIS A 146 -14.18 25.66 -21.94
CA HIS A 146 -13.03 24.81 -21.69
C HIS A 146 -12.40 25.19 -20.35
N THR A 147 -12.29 24.23 -19.44
CA THR A 147 -11.67 24.36 -18.11
C THR A 147 -10.51 23.37 -17.99
N LYS A 148 -9.52 23.67 -17.13
CA LYS A 148 -8.39 22.75 -16.88
C LYS A 148 -8.82 21.44 -16.23
N VAL A 149 -9.89 21.49 -15.42
CA VAL A 149 -10.45 20.32 -14.73
C VAL A 149 -11.90 20.12 -15.19
N PRO A 150 -12.26 18.91 -15.66
CA PRO A 150 -13.63 18.61 -16.08
C PRO A 150 -14.59 18.51 -14.88
N LEU A 151 -15.85 18.85 -15.13
CA LEU A 151 -16.94 18.79 -14.15
C LEU A 151 -17.93 17.69 -14.57
N THR A 152 -18.30 16.83 -13.63
CA THR A 152 -19.33 15.80 -13.82
C THR A 152 -20.66 16.24 -13.16
N PRO A 153 -21.82 15.73 -13.60
CA PRO A 153 -23.12 16.17 -13.08
C PRO A 153 -23.41 15.88 -11.60
N ASP A 154 -22.75 14.88 -11.05
CA ASP A 154 -22.95 14.41 -9.68
C ASP A 154 -22.22 15.27 -8.63
N VAL A 155 -21.32 16.16 -9.07
CA VAL A 155 -20.44 17.00 -8.23
C VAL A 155 -21.22 17.79 -7.19
N ARG A 156 -20.77 17.71 -5.94
CA ARG A 156 -21.31 18.49 -4.82
C ARG A 156 -20.55 19.80 -4.65
N PRO A 157 -21.14 20.81 -3.98
CA PRO A 157 -20.44 22.06 -3.69
C PRO A 157 -19.11 21.88 -2.93
N ASP A 158 -19.01 20.89 -2.04
CA ASP A 158 -17.77 20.57 -1.32
C ASP A 158 -16.69 19.99 -2.25
N ASP A 159 -17.09 19.20 -3.23
CA ASP A 159 -16.20 18.62 -4.26
C ASP A 159 -15.65 19.71 -5.19
N LEU A 160 -16.40 20.80 -5.38
CA LEU A 160 -15.95 21.98 -6.15
C LEU A 160 -14.74 22.64 -5.49
N ILE A 161 -14.62 22.62 -4.16
CA ILE A 161 -13.45 23.16 -3.45
C ILE A 161 -12.22 22.34 -3.81
N ILE A 162 -12.34 21.01 -3.85
CA ILE A 162 -11.25 20.10 -4.20
C ILE A 162 -10.84 20.30 -5.66
N LYS A 163 -11.82 20.37 -6.58
CA LYS A 163 -11.56 20.62 -8.01
C LYS A 163 -10.94 22.01 -8.27
N ALA A 164 -11.34 23.03 -7.51
CA ALA A 164 -10.73 24.37 -7.58
C ALA A 164 -9.25 24.33 -7.19
N ARG A 165 -8.94 23.63 -6.08
CA ARG A 165 -7.55 23.43 -5.64
C ARG A 165 -6.73 22.65 -6.68
N TYR A 166 -7.33 21.68 -7.35
CA TYR A 166 -6.65 20.97 -8.43
C TYR A 166 -6.34 21.87 -9.62
N ALA A 167 -7.30 22.71 -10.03
CA ALA A 167 -7.10 23.67 -11.11
C ALA A 167 -5.99 24.67 -10.79
N ASP A 168 -5.97 25.22 -9.56
CA ASP A 168 -4.88 26.09 -9.09
C ASP A 168 -3.52 25.37 -9.08
N PHE A 169 -3.50 24.10 -8.66
CA PHE A 169 -2.30 23.27 -8.65
C PHE A 169 -1.74 23.07 -10.07
N LEU A 170 -2.57 22.70 -11.04
CA LEU A 170 -2.17 22.54 -12.44
C LEU A 170 -1.75 23.87 -13.07
N GLU A 171 -2.42 24.98 -12.72
CA GLU A 171 -2.06 26.30 -13.22
C GLU A 171 -0.65 26.73 -12.80
N ARG A 172 -0.25 26.42 -11.57
CA ARG A 172 1.08 26.74 -11.02
C ARG A 172 2.16 25.79 -11.53
N THR A 173 1.90 24.48 -11.48
CA THR A 173 2.90 23.44 -11.80
C THR A 173 3.06 23.19 -13.29
N LYS A 174 2.04 23.51 -14.10
CA LYS A 174 1.98 23.22 -15.55
C LYS A 174 2.19 21.73 -15.86
N LEU A 175 1.87 20.85 -14.91
CA LEU A 175 2.04 19.41 -15.07
C LEU A 175 1.14 18.87 -16.19
N ASP A 176 -0.05 19.45 -16.37
CA ASP A 176 -0.97 19.12 -17.47
C ASP A 176 -0.37 19.36 -18.86
N GLU A 177 0.57 20.31 -18.98
CA GLU A 177 1.31 20.57 -20.23
C GLU A 177 2.52 19.65 -20.40
N THR A 178 3.25 19.35 -19.31
CA THR A 178 4.49 18.56 -19.38
C THR A 178 4.22 17.06 -19.44
N ARG A 179 3.12 16.57 -18.85
CA ARG A 179 2.76 15.15 -18.78
C ARG A 179 1.30 14.96 -19.21
N PRO A 180 1.01 14.95 -20.52
CA PRO A 180 -0.35 14.77 -21.02
C PRO A 180 -0.92 13.43 -20.56
N GLY A 181 -2.16 13.44 -20.05
CA GLY A 181 -2.85 12.24 -19.55
C GLY A 181 -2.61 11.92 -18.08
N LEU A 182 -1.90 12.78 -17.33
CA LEU A 182 -1.79 12.62 -15.88
C LEU A 182 -3.18 12.72 -15.21
N ASP A 183 -3.38 11.89 -14.19
CA ASP A 183 -4.51 12.02 -13.27
C ASP A 183 -3.96 12.18 -11.85
N LEU A 184 -4.15 13.37 -11.29
CA LEU A 184 -3.78 13.69 -9.90
C LEU A 184 -5.01 14.05 -9.05
N ASN A 185 -6.20 13.59 -9.46
CA ASN A 185 -7.42 13.80 -8.67
C ASN A 185 -7.27 13.25 -7.25
N VAL A 186 -7.94 13.89 -6.30
CA VAL A 186 -7.96 13.53 -4.88
C VAL A 186 -9.39 13.60 -4.35
N THR A 187 -9.68 12.85 -3.30
CA THR A 187 -11.02 12.77 -2.70
C THR A 187 -11.13 13.47 -1.36
N ALA A 188 -10.01 13.92 -0.79
CA ALA A 188 -9.99 14.66 0.47
C ALA A 188 -9.38 16.07 0.33
N PRO A 189 -9.91 17.07 1.06
CA PRO A 189 -9.31 18.40 1.12
C PRO A 189 -7.87 18.38 1.67
N GLY A 190 -7.05 19.32 1.21
CA GLY A 190 -5.71 19.56 1.76
C GLY A 190 -4.58 18.73 1.17
N GLN A 191 -4.87 17.69 0.38
CA GLN A 191 -3.83 16.81 -0.18
C GLN A 191 -2.87 17.51 -1.15
N TYR A 192 -3.36 18.45 -1.96
CA TYR A 192 -2.49 19.24 -2.86
C TYR A 192 -1.43 20.06 -2.12
N ARG A 193 -1.65 20.40 -0.84
CA ARG A 193 -0.63 21.08 -0.02
C ARG A 193 0.60 20.18 0.19
N VAL A 194 0.38 18.88 0.35
CA VAL A 194 1.46 17.90 0.52
C VAL A 194 2.27 17.78 -0.75
N LEU A 195 1.60 17.70 -1.90
CA LEU A 195 2.25 17.67 -3.21
C LEU A 195 3.04 18.96 -3.47
N ASP A 196 2.47 20.12 -3.15
CA ASP A 196 3.15 21.42 -3.23
C ASP A 196 4.45 21.41 -2.40
N GLN A 197 4.41 20.95 -1.15
CA GLN A 197 5.59 20.88 -0.27
C GLN A 197 6.69 19.99 -0.84
N GLN A 198 6.34 18.85 -1.42
CA GLN A 198 7.30 17.93 -2.03
C GLN A 198 7.93 18.51 -3.30
N ILE A 199 7.14 19.17 -4.15
CA ILE A 199 7.63 19.80 -5.38
C ILE A 199 8.59 20.96 -5.04
N GLU A 200 8.26 21.76 -4.02
CA GLU A 200 9.15 22.82 -3.52
C GLU A 200 10.46 22.22 -2.96
N GLY A 201 10.38 21.14 -2.17
CA GLY A 201 11.57 20.40 -1.71
C GLY A 201 12.43 19.86 -2.85
N GLN A 202 11.80 19.33 -3.92
CA GLN A 202 12.48 18.88 -5.13
C GLN A 202 13.18 20.05 -5.84
N ARG A 203 12.52 21.21 -5.94
CA ARG A 203 13.09 22.42 -6.55
C ARG A 203 14.35 22.86 -5.82
N ASP A 204 14.31 22.91 -4.49
CA ASP A 204 15.45 23.28 -3.65
C ASP A 204 16.62 22.30 -3.79
N TYR A 205 16.32 20.99 -3.84
CA TYR A 205 17.33 19.96 -4.08
C TYR A 205 18.01 20.14 -5.46
N MET A 206 17.22 20.31 -6.52
CA MET A 206 17.74 20.50 -7.87
C MET A 206 18.55 21.79 -7.99
N ALA A 207 18.10 22.88 -7.36
CA ALA A 207 18.80 24.15 -7.40
C ALA A 207 20.20 24.05 -6.78
N ARG A 208 20.34 23.32 -5.66
CA ARG A 208 21.64 23.04 -5.03
C ARG A 208 22.52 22.15 -5.90
N GLN A 209 21.95 21.11 -6.51
CA GLN A 209 22.71 20.17 -7.33
C GLN A 209 23.25 20.81 -8.62
N GLN A 210 22.45 21.68 -9.26
CA GLN A 210 22.78 22.28 -10.55
C GLN A 210 23.42 23.66 -10.43
N GLY A 211 23.45 24.26 -9.23
CA GLY A 211 24.02 25.58 -8.99
C GLY A 211 23.27 26.72 -9.70
N ARG A 212 21.99 26.53 -10.01
CA ARG A 212 21.12 27.51 -10.67
C ARG A 212 19.71 27.48 -10.10
N ASP A 213 18.96 28.55 -10.32
CA ASP A 213 17.52 28.53 -10.05
C ASP A 213 16.78 27.58 -11.00
N VAL A 214 15.85 26.82 -10.43
CA VAL A 214 15.02 25.83 -11.13
C VAL A 214 13.57 26.32 -11.10
N SER A 215 12.91 26.31 -12.26
CA SER A 215 11.52 26.74 -12.35
C SER A 215 10.58 25.73 -11.68
N LEU A 216 9.42 26.20 -11.17
CA LEU A 216 8.42 25.30 -10.58
C LEU A 216 7.91 24.25 -11.60
N LYS A 217 7.79 24.63 -12.88
CA LYS A 217 7.41 23.72 -13.97
C LYS A 217 8.41 22.58 -14.15
N GLU A 218 9.70 22.89 -14.09
CA GLU A 218 10.78 21.91 -14.22
C GLU A 218 10.83 20.98 -13.00
N ALA A 219 10.78 21.56 -11.79
CA ALA A 219 10.77 20.79 -10.55
C ALA A 219 9.55 19.87 -10.42
N ALA A 220 8.37 20.34 -10.81
CA ALA A 220 7.14 19.55 -10.78
C ALA A 220 7.22 18.36 -11.74
N ALA A 221 7.73 18.57 -12.96
CA ALA A 221 7.90 17.48 -13.93
C ALA A 221 8.87 16.41 -13.43
N GLN A 222 10.00 16.81 -12.84
CA GLN A 222 10.97 15.86 -12.30
C GLN A 222 10.45 15.14 -11.05
N TRP A 223 9.75 15.85 -10.15
CA TRP A 223 9.08 15.25 -9.00
C TRP A 223 8.06 14.18 -9.45
N TYR A 224 7.26 14.49 -10.49
CA TYR A 224 6.28 13.55 -11.00
C TYR A 224 6.95 12.25 -11.48
N ASP A 225 8.02 12.36 -12.27
CA ASP A 225 8.68 11.19 -12.85
C ASP A 225 9.51 10.38 -11.84
N GLN A 226 10.19 11.06 -10.91
CA GLN A 226 11.18 10.41 -10.04
C GLN A 226 10.63 10.06 -8.66
N VAL A 227 9.53 10.68 -8.24
CA VAL A 227 8.97 10.51 -6.89
C VAL A 227 7.55 9.98 -6.94
N TYR A 228 6.66 10.59 -7.73
CA TYR A 228 5.24 10.21 -7.75
C TYR A 228 5.01 8.91 -8.55
N LEU A 229 5.42 8.89 -9.82
CA LEU A 229 5.12 7.80 -10.74
C LEU A 229 5.66 6.43 -10.29
N PRO A 230 6.89 6.29 -9.77
CA PRO A 230 7.38 4.99 -9.30
C PRO A 230 6.54 4.40 -8.18
N VAL A 231 5.99 5.24 -7.30
CA VAL A 231 5.10 4.79 -6.21
C VAL A 231 3.75 4.35 -6.77
N ILE A 232 3.20 5.09 -7.74
CA ILE A 232 1.95 4.74 -8.41
C ILE A 232 2.08 3.43 -9.19
N GLU A 233 3.19 3.20 -9.87
CA GLU A 233 3.44 1.94 -10.59
C GLU A 233 3.41 0.74 -9.65
N VAL A 234 3.94 0.88 -8.42
CA VAL A 234 3.86 -0.17 -7.40
C VAL A 234 2.43 -0.36 -6.90
N ILE A 235 1.69 0.73 -6.63
CA ILE A 235 0.25 0.67 -6.25
C ILE A 235 -0.56 -0.08 -7.30
N ARG A 236 -0.33 0.22 -8.59
CA ARG A 236 -1.00 -0.41 -9.73
C ARG A 236 -0.61 -1.88 -9.86
N ALA A 237 0.68 -2.19 -9.84
CA ALA A 237 1.18 -3.56 -9.98
C ALA A 237 0.67 -4.49 -8.87
N GLN A 238 0.52 -3.97 -7.65
CA GLN A 238 0.02 -4.72 -6.50
C GLN A 238 -1.51 -4.69 -6.37
N GLY A 239 -2.21 -3.92 -7.22
CA GLY A 239 -3.67 -3.83 -7.19
C GLY A 239 -4.24 -3.24 -5.89
N ILE A 240 -3.44 -2.48 -5.13
CA ILE A 240 -3.79 -2.02 -3.78
C ILE A 240 -5.05 -1.14 -3.80
N LEU A 241 -5.28 -0.39 -4.88
CA LEU A 241 -6.45 0.49 -5.02
C LEU A 241 -7.79 -0.26 -4.87
N HIS A 242 -7.82 -1.56 -5.21
CA HIS A 242 -9.02 -2.40 -5.04
C HIS A 242 -9.50 -2.45 -3.59
N ASP A 243 -8.58 -2.39 -2.62
CA ASP A 243 -8.91 -2.50 -1.20
C ASP A 243 -9.42 -1.18 -0.59
N PHE A 244 -9.37 -0.07 -1.35
CA PHE A 244 -9.77 1.28 -0.94
C PHE A 244 -10.86 1.85 -1.87
N PRO A 245 -12.10 1.34 -1.80
CA PRO A 245 -13.17 1.78 -2.68
C PRO A 245 -13.47 3.28 -2.50
N GLY A 246 -13.57 3.99 -3.62
CA GLY A 246 -13.83 5.44 -3.64
C GLY A 246 -12.62 6.31 -3.34
N ARG A 247 -11.40 5.76 -3.32
CA ARG A 247 -10.14 6.52 -3.27
C ARG A 247 -9.42 6.50 -4.62
N THR A 248 -8.58 7.50 -4.83
CA THR A 248 -7.72 7.63 -6.01
C THR A 248 -6.29 7.18 -5.71
N GLU A 249 -5.51 6.95 -6.76
CA GLU A 249 -4.08 6.64 -6.65
C GLU A 249 -3.31 7.74 -5.89
N THR A 250 -3.67 9.01 -6.13
CA THR A 250 -3.08 10.17 -5.45
C THR A 250 -3.44 10.22 -3.97
N ASP A 251 -4.66 9.84 -3.59
CA ASP A 251 -5.05 9.74 -2.17
C ASP A 251 -4.14 8.74 -1.43
N LEU A 252 -3.90 7.58 -2.04
CA LEU A 252 -3.02 6.55 -1.48
C LEU A 252 -1.57 7.04 -1.42
N TYR A 253 -1.08 7.68 -2.48
CA TYR A 253 0.25 8.26 -2.52
C TYR A 253 0.49 9.27 -1.38
N VAL A 254 -0.43 10.24 -1.21
CA VAL A 254 -0.30 11.27 -0.18
C VAL A 254 -0.31 10.64 1.21
N TRP A 255 -1.22 9.70 1.43
CA TRP A 255 -1.31 8.99 2.70
C TRP A 255 -0.02 8.23 3.01
N LEU A 256 0.54 7.51 2.02
CA LEU A 256 1.78 6.76 2.15
C LEU A 256 2.97 7.66 2.41
N SER A 257 3.06 8.78 1.71
CA SER A 257 4.17 9.71 1.93
C SER A 257 4.14 10.30 3.33
N GLN A 258 2.97 10.66 3.84
CA GLN A 258 2.82 11.19 5.19
C GLN A 258 3.09 10.13 6.25
N HIS A 259 2.57 8.91 6.06
CA HIS A 259 2.85 7.80 6.97
C HIS A 259 4.32 7.39 6.91
N ARG A 260 4.97 7.45 5.75
CA ARG A 260 6.40 7.15 5.62
C ARG A 260 7.24 8.11 6.44
N GLU A 261 6.96 9.41 6.38
CA GLU A 261 7.72 10.39 7.15
C GLU A 261 7.55 10.17 8.66
N ALA A 262 6.33 9.91 9.12
CA ALA A 262 6.05 9.55 10.52
C ALA A 262 6.74 8.23 10.92
N LEU A 263 6.65 7.19 10.09
CA LEU A 263 7.33 5.90 10.30
C LEU A 263 8.86 6.06 10.27
N GLN A 264 9.45 6.89 9.41
CA GLN A 264 10.89 7.13 9.38
C GLN A 264 11.36 7.84 10.66
N GLN A 265 10.59 8.81 11.16
CA GLN A 265 10.88 9.51 12.41
C GLN A 265 10.73 8.60 13.64
N GLU A 266 9.71 7.75 13.66
CA GLU A 266 9.45 6.80 14.75
C GLU A 266 10.42 5.61 14.74
N LEU A 267 10.76 5.10 13.54
CA LEU A 267 11.60 3.92 13.38
C LEU A 267 13.10 4.23 13.36
N GLY A 268 13.48 5.49 13.10
CA GLY A 268 14.88 5.92 12.99
C GLY A 268 15.60 5.43 11.73
N TRP A 269 14.89 4.94 10.71
CA TRP A 269 15.45 4.36 9.48
C TRP A 269 14.97 5.03 8.21
N GLN A 270 15.74 4.93 7.12
CA GLN A 270 15.25 5.23 5.77
C GLN A 270 14.32 4.13 5.25
N VAL A 271 13.03 4.39 5.30
CA VAL A 271 11.97 3.49 4.82
C VAL A 271 11.77 3.60 3.29
N ARG A 272 11.78 2.46 2.58
CA ARG A 272 11.46 2.37 1.14
C ARG A 272 9.96 2.48 0.84
N PRO A 273 9.56 3.05 -0.31
CA PRO A 273 8.15 3.14 -0.71
C PRO A 273 7.46 1.77 -0.84
N GLU A 274 8.13 0.78 -1.43
CA GLU A 274 7.54 -0.54 -1.73
C GLU A 274 7.22 -1.34 -0.45
N ALA A 275 8.10 -1.25 0.54
CA ALA A 275 7.90 -1.93 1.82
C ALA A 275 6.78 -1.25 2.64
N ALA A 276 6.61 0.07 2.52
CA ALA A 276 5.52 0.81 3.18
C ALA A 276 4.15 0.46 2.57
N LEU A 277 4.13 0.23 1.26
CA LEU A 277 2.96 -0.24 0.51
C LEU A 277 2.51 -1.65 0.92
N SER A 278 3.45 -2.59 1.09
CA SER A 278 3.12 -3.96 1.54
C SER A 278 2.56 -4.01 2.98
N ASN A 279 3.09 -3.16 3.87
CA ASN A 279 2.58 -2.99 5.24
C ASN A 279 1.15 -2.40 5.21
N LEU A 280 0.88 -1.42 4.34
CA LEU A 280 -0.45 -0.87 4.15
C LEU A 280 -1.46 -1.93 3.67
N ALA A 281 -1.15 -2.66 2.61
CA ALA A 281 -2.06 -3.63 2.01
C ALA A 281 -2.42 -4.73 3.01
N SER A 282 -1.46 -5.19 3.81
CA SER A 282 -1.72 -6.19 4.85
C SER A 282 -2.56 -5.66 6.03
N GLN A 283 -2.39 -4.39 6.42
CA GLN A 283 -3.21 -3.75 7.47
C GLN A 283 -4.64 -3.44 7.03
N PHE A 284 -4.88 -3.23 5.73
CA PHE A 284 -6.15 -2.74 5.20
C PHE A 284 -6.86 -3.64 4.18
N SER A 285 -6.32 -4.82 3.84
CA SER A 285 -6.96 -5.73 2.89
C SER A 285 -8.39 -6.08 3.31
N SER A 286 -9.35 -5.68 2.48
CA SER A 286 -10.78 -5.88 2.70
C SER A 286 -11.25 -7.20 2.09
N ARG A 287 -10.55 -8.31 2.37
CA ARG A 287 -11.12 -9.64 2.15
C ARG A 287 -12.08 -9.97 3.30
N PRO A 288 -13.38 -10.25 3.03
CA PRO A 288 -14.42 -10.37 4.03
C PRO A 288 -14.41 -11.74 4.70
N LYS A 289 -13.30 -12.09 5.35
CA LYS A 289 -13.28 -13.03 6.47
C LYS A 289 -12.42 -12.41 7.56
N ARG A 290 -13.09 -11.81 8.56
CA ARG A 290 -12.60 -11.18 9.80
C ARG A 290 -12.50 -9.64 9.80
N VAL A 291 -13.53 -8.96 9.30
CA VAL A 291 -13.73 -7.53 9.58
C VAL A 291 -14.52 -7.36 10.88
N MET A 292 -13.80 -7.28 12.00
CA MET A 292 -14.23 -6.53 13.19
C MET A 292 -13.00 -6.06 13.96
N ALA A 293 -12.47 -4.91 13.58
CA ALA A 293 -11.48 -4.17 14.39
C ALA A 293 -11.50 -2.67 14.05
N ARG A 294 -12.67 -2.05 13.88
CA ARG A 294 -12.74 -0.59 13.72
C ARG A 294 -13.97 0.08 14.30
N VAL A 295 -14.34 -0.29 15.52
CA VAL A 295 -14.96 0.58 16.54
C VAL A 295 -14.60 -0.02 17.91
N GLY A 296 -13.73 0.63 18.68
CA GLY A 296 -13.41 0.21 20.05
C GLY A 296 -11.93 0.31 20.38
N GLY A 297 -11.51 1.45 20.92
CA GLY A 297 -10.21 1.59 21.57
C GLY A 297 -10.10 0.72 22.83
N GLN A 298 -8.87 0.32 23.13
CA GLN A 298 -8.36 -0.04 24.46
C GLN A 298 -8.68 -1.42 25.09
N LEU A 299 -9.23 -2.43 24.41
CA LEU A 299 -9.51 -3.72 25.10
C LEU A 299 -9.13 -5.04 24.41
N TRP A 300 -8.50 -5.08 23.23
CA TRP A 300 -8.25 -6.35 22.51
C TRP A 300 -6.80 -6.87 22.49
N GLU A 301 -5.90 -6.28 23.27
CA GLU A 301 -4.48 -6.71 23.39
C GLU A 301 -4.28 -8.03 24.17
N ALA A 302 -5.34 -8.65 24.70
CA ALA A 302 -5.22 -9.70 25.73
C ALA A 302 -5.77 -11.10 25.37
N VAL A 303 -6.29 -11.38 24.16
CA VAL A 303 -7.14 -12.59 23.96
C VAL A 303 -6.70 -13.55 22.84
N VAL A 304 -5.70 -13.25 22.02
CA VAL A 304 -5.12 -14.25 21.10
C VAL A 304 -3.65 -14.52 21.45
N PRO A 305 -3.30 -15.71 21.98
CA PRO A 305 -1.91 -16.09 22.20
C PRO A 305 -1.11 -16.03 20.88
N ASP A 306 0.06 -15.36 20.90
CA ASP A 306 1.01 -15.25 19.76
C ASP A 306 1.28 -16.56 18.98
N PRO A 307 1.26 -17.78 19.58
CA PRO A 307 1.46 -19.04 18.87
C PRO A 307 0.35 -19.45 17.89
N LEU A 308 -0.82 -18.78 17.93
CA LEU A 308 -2.02 -19.17 17.17
C LEU A 308 -2.28 -18.31 15.92
N GLU A 309 -1.49 -17.25 15.71
CA GLU A 309 -1.56 -16.44 14.49
C GLU A 309 -0.77 -17.10 13.34
N SER A 310 -1.44 -17.35 12.22
CA SER A 310 -0.80 -17.89 11.01
C SER A 310 0.00 -16.78 10.31
N GLY A 311 1.28 -17.02 10.01
CA GLY A 311 2.08 -16.09 9.20
C GLY A 311 1.75 -16.12 7.70
N PRO A 312 2.47 -15.34 6.87
CA PRO A 312 2.21 -15.17 5.43
C PRO A 312 2.23 -16.48 4.61
N ALA A 313 1.78 -16.48 3.35
CA ALA A 313 1.84 -17.69 2.52
C ALA A 313 3.28 -17.98 2.04
N PRO A 314 3.66 -19.26 1.82
CA PRO A 314 4.97 -19.58 1.26
C PRO A 314 5.24 -18.88 -0.07
N GLY A 315 6.45 -18.33 -0.23
CA GLY A 315 6.87 -17.60 -1.44
C GLY A 315 6.26 -16.20 -1.63
N GLN A 316 5.45 -15.71 -0.69
CA GLN A 316 4.90 -14.36 -0.72
C GLN A 316 6.00 -13.29 -0.78
N TRP A 317 7.08 -13.49 -0.01
CA TRP A 317 8.29 -12.67 -0.04
C TRP A 317 8.86 -12.46 -1.45
N ARG A 318 9.07 -13.55 -2.18
CA ARG A 318 9.65 -13.53 -3.53
C ARG A 318 8.75 -12.77 -4.51
N ARG A 319 7.44 -13.01 -4.46
CA ARG A 319 6.45 -12.32 -5.33
C ARG A 319 6.34 -10.83 -5.03
N GLU A 320 6.36 -10.46 -3.74
CA GLU A 320 6.15 -9.06 -3.33
C GLU A 320 7.43 -8.22 -3.40
N THR A 321 8.61 -8.85 -3.28
CA THR A 321 9.88 -8.14 -3.08
C THR A 321 10.90 -8.40 -4.17
N VAL A 322 10.93 -9.59 -4.79
CA VAL A 322 11.96 -9.97 -5.77
C VAL A 322 11.45 -9.79 -7.21
N GLU A 323 10.22 -10.22 -7.52
CA GLU A 323 9.63 -10.08 -8.87
C GLU A 323 9.46 -8.63 -9.37
N PRO A 324 9.17 -7.62 -8.52
CA PRO A 324 9.06 -6.22 -8.95
C PRO A 324 10.42 -5.50 -9.08
N ARG A 325 11.51 -6.06 -8.55
CA ARG A 325 12.83 -5.39 -8.51
C ARG A 325 13.59 -5.65 -9.82
N ARG A 326 14.17 -4.59 -10.39
CA ARG A 326 15.25 -4.68 -11.39
C ARG A 326 16.64 -4.89 -10.76
N ASP A 327 16.70 -5.06 -9.45
CA ASP A 327 17.93 -5.18 -8.68
C ASP A 327 18.39 -6.65 -8.67
N GLU A 328 19.65 -6.92 -8.99
CA GLU A 328 20.17 -8.30 -9.14
C GLU A 328 20.43 -9.01 -7.81
N ARG A 329 20.20 -8.35 -6.67
CA ARG A 329 20.65 -8.81 -5.34
C ARG A 329 19.51 -9.16 -4.39
N LEU A 330 19.63 -10.34 -3.79
CA LEU A 330 18.56 -10.94 -2.98
C LEU A 330 18.55 -10.43 -1.53
N PHE A 331 19.73 -10.19 -0.93
CA PHE A 331 19.85 -9.83 0.49
C PHE A 331 20.57 -8.48 0.69
N ASN A 332 19.97 -7.41 0.18
CA ASN A 332 20.54 -6.07 0.26
C ASN A 332 20.33 -5.40 1.64
N HIS A 333 19.19 -5.67 2.29
CA HIS A 333 18.83 -5.10 3.59
C HIS A 333 18.78 -6.19 4.65
N ILE A 334 19.67 -6.18 5.63
CA ILE A 334 19.79 -7.27 6.61
C ILE A 334 19.48 -6.73 8.01
N LEU A 335 18.43 -7.25 8.63
CA LEU A 335 18.05 -6.95 10.01
C LEU A 335 18.78 -7.89 10.96
N VAL A 336 19.46 -7.36 11.98
CA VAL A 336 20.14 -8.16 13.01
C VAL A 336 19.56 -7.82 14.36
N ALA A 337 18.98 -8.82 15.04
CA ALA A 337 18.55 -8.65 16.42
C ALA A 337 19.73 -8.86 17.37
N LEU A 338 19.96 -7.90 18.27
CA LEU A 338 21.08 -7.88 19.19
C LEU A 338 20.57 -7.86 20.63
N ASP A 339 21.09 -8.76 21.45
CA ASP A 339 20.89 -8.85 22.90
C ASP A 339 22.15 -8.41 23.68
N GLY A 340 23.26 -8.19 22.97
CA GLY A 340 24.56 -7.79 23.52
C GLY A 340 25.42 -8.95 24.02
N ASP A 341 24.93 -10.18 23.89
CA ASP A 341 25.69 -11.36 24.27
C ASP A 341 26.56 -11.90 23.12
N ALA A 342 27.39 -12.91 23.43
CA ALA A 342 28.29 -13.51 22.44
C ALA A 342 27.57 -14.11 21.22
N GLY A 343 26.35 -14.62 21.41
CA GLY A 343 25.51 -15.15 20.33
C GLY A 343 24.96 -14.04 19.42
N GLY A 344 24.47 -12.94 19.99
CA GLY A 344 24.04 -11.77 19.24
C GLY A 344 25.16 -11.17 18.39
N TRP A 345 26.37 -11.11 18.95
CA TRP A 345 27.55 -10.64 18.21
C TRP A 345 27.97 -11.58 17.08
N LEU A 346 27.85 -12.90 17.27
CA LEU A 346 28.09 -13.87 16.21
C LEU A 346 27.04 -13.76 15.11
N ALA A 347 25.78 -13.48 15.46
CA ALA A 347 24.73 -13.20 14.50
C ALA A 347 25.07 -11.98 13.62
N LEU A 348 25.64 -10.92 14.21
CA LEU A 348 26.15 -9.77 13.47
C LEU A 348 27.28 -10.14 12.51
N GLU A 349 28.22 -10.99 12.91
CA GLU A 349 29.33 -11.43 12.03
C GLU A 349 28.83 -12.14 10.77
N TYR A 350 27.82 -13.01 10.91
CA TYR A 350 27.19 -13.65 9.75
C TYR A 350 26.47 -12.61 8.88
N ALA A 351 25.74 -11.68 9.49
CA ALA A 351 25.07 -10.61 8.74
C ALA A 351 26.06 -9.71 7.98
N LEU A 352 27.21 -9.40 8.58
CA LEU A 352 28.30 -8.66 7.92
C LEU A 352 28.85 -9.44 6.72
N THR A 353 29.04 -10.75 6.86
CA THR A 353 29.49 -11.61 5.76
C THR A 353 28.50 -11.60 4.59
N VAL A 354 27.21 -11.71 4.87
CA VAL A 354 26.14 -11.61 3.85
C VAL A 354 26.16 -10.21 3.23
N ALA A 355 26.20 -9.15 4.04
CA ALA A 355 26.20 -7.77 3.59
C ALA A 355 27.38 -7.46 2.68
N GLN A 356 28.58 -7.94 2.99
CA GLN A 356 29.76 -7.73 2.15
C GLN A 356 29.64 -8.42 0.78
N ARG A 357 29.08 -9.64 0.74
CA ARG A 357 28.88 -10.39 -0.52
C ARG A 357 27.79 -9.81 -1.41
N GLU A 358 26.80 -9.20 -0.78
CA GLU A 358 25.65 -8.57 -1.45
C GLU A 358 25.83 -7.05 -1.63
N GLU A 359 26.95 -6.50 -1.17
CA GLU A 359 27.21 -5.07 -0.94
C GLU A 359 25.96 -4.34 -0.40
N GLY A 360 25.38 -4.97 0.62
CA GLY A 360 24.17 -4.53 1.29
C GLY A 360 24.45 -3.66 2.52
N ARG A 361 23.41 -3.44 3.31
CA ARG A 361 23.43 -2.65 4.54
C ARG A 361 22.77 -3.37 5.70
N ILE A 362 23.20 -3.02 6.91
CA ILE A 362 22.73 -3.66 8.14
C ILE A 362 21.83 -2.72 8.94
N PHE A 363 20.74 -3.28 9.44
CA PHE A 363 19.90 -2.66 10.45
C PHE A 363 20.05 -3.42 11.76
N GLY A 364 20.73 -2.82 12.74
CA GLY A 364 20.79 -3.34 14.10
C GLY A 364 19.51 -3.01 14.86
N LEU A 365 18.96 -3.99 15.57
CA LEU A 365 17.78 -3.83 16.41
C LEU A 365 18.05 -4.41 17.79
N HIS A 366 17.91 -3.58 18.82
CA HIS A 366 17.87 -4.03 20.20
C HIS A 366 16.50 -3.72 20.80
N VAL A 367 15.88 -4.73 21.41
CA VAL A 367 14.54 -4.63 22.01
C VAL A 367 14.65 -4.73 23.53
N THR A 368 14.25 -3.68 24.22
CA THR A 368 14.23 -3.60 25.68
C THR A 368 12.86 -3.98 26.23
N ALA A 369 12.81 -4.38 27.50
CA ALA A 369 11.55 -4.69 28.17
C ALA A 369 10.73 -3.43 28.51
N THR A 370 11.39 -2.30 28.75
CA THR A 370 10.76 -1.03 29.14
C THR A 370 11.47 0.16 28.49
N ASP A 371 10.74 1.27 28.29
CA ASP A 371 11.30 2.49 27.70
C ASP A 371 12.42 3.11 28.54
N ALA A 372 12.35 2.96 29.86
CA ALA A 372 13.40 3.41 30.78
C ALA A 372 14.76 2.75 30.54
N LEU A 373 14.79 1.61 29.85
CA LEU A 373 16.02 0.89 29.50
C LEU A 373 16.61 1.31 28.15
N ARG A 374 15.93 2.19 27.37
CA ARG A 374 16.45 2.65 26.06
C ARG A 374 17.67 3.54 26.21
N GLU A 375 17.69 4.42 27.19
CA GLU A 375 18.75 5.41 27.41
C GLU A 375 19.59 5.02 28.63
N THR A 376 20.30 3.89 28.51
CA THR A 376 21.19 3.40 29.55
C THR A 376 22.62 3.34 29.03
N PRO A 377 23.65 3.46 29.91
CA PRO A 377 25.04 3.28 29.49
C PRO A 377 25.29 1.94 28.79
N GLN A 378 24.50 0.91 29.13
CA GLN A 378 24.57 -0.42 28.50
C GLN A 378 24.06 -0.40 27.06
N THR A 379 22.94 0.26 26.76
CA THR A 379 22.41 0.36 25.39
C THR A 379 23.26 1.29 24.52
N GLU A 380 23.82 2.35 25.10
CA GLU A 380 24.81 3.21 24.42
C GLU A 380 26.08 2.44 24.07
N ALA A 381 26.62 1.65 25.01
CA ALA A 381 27.80 0.81 24.76
C ALA A 381 27.52 -0.26 23.68
N LEU A 382 26.33 -0.87 23.71
CA LEU A 382 25.88 -1.82 22.68
C LEU A 382 25.84 -1.16 21.30
N GLN A 383 25.23 0.02 21.20
CA GLN A 383 25.14 0.77 19.95
C GLN A 383 26.52 1.19 19.42
N ALA A 384 27.41 1.66 20.31
CA ALA A 384 28.77 2.05 19.96
C ALA A 384 29.58 0.85 19.43
N GLU A 385 29.49 -0.30 20.10
CA GLU A 385 30.17 -1.52 19.68
C GLU A 385 29.63 -2.06 18.34
N PHE A 386 28.30 -2.03 18.15
CA PHE A 386 27.68 -2.36 16.85
C PHE A 386 28.23 -1.48 15.73
N ARG A 387 28.26 -0.15 15.95
CA ARG A 387 28.75 0.80 14.96
C ARG A 387 30.22 0.54 14.64
N ARG A 388 31.07 0.37 15.66
CA ARG A 388 32.49 0.06 15.50
C ARG A 388 32.71 -1.16 14.60
N ARG A 389 31.99 -2.26 14.85
CA ARG A 389 32.12 -3.49 14.05
C ARG A 389 31.66 -3.33 12.60
N CYS A 390 30.58 -2.58 12.36
CA CYS A 390 30.09 -2.31 11.01
C CYS A 390 31.05 -1.40 10.23
N GLU A 391 31.61 -0.38 10.89
CA GLU A 391 32.62 0.52 10.31
C GLU A 391 33.90 -0.24 9.96
N GLU A 392 34.40 -1.10 10.84
CA GLU A 392 35.58 -1.95 10.58
C GLU A 392 35.37 -2.91 9.40
N ALA A 393 34.15 -3.39 9.22
CA ALA A 393 33.76 -4.24 8.10
C ALA A 393 33.47 -3.46 6.80
N GLY A 394 33.44 -2.12 6.85
CA GLY A 394 33.11 -1.26 5.71
C GLY A 394 31.65 -1.36 5.25
N VAL A 395 30.73 -1.78 6.12
CA VAL A 395 29.32 -2.02 5.79
C VAL A 395 28.46 -0.86 6.31
N PRO A 396 27.63 -0.20 5.46
CA PRO A 396 26.70 0.81 5.92
C PRO A 396 25.71 0.24 6.94
N ALA A 397 25.55 0.89 8.08
CA ALA A 397 24.70 0.38 9.15
C ALA A 397 23.90 1.47 9.87
N GLU A 398 22.68 1.12 10.27
CA GLU A 398 21.80 1.92 11.12
C GLU A 398 21.39 1.08 12.34
N PHE A 399 21.16 1.71 13.50
CA PHE A 399 20.82 1.01 14.74
C PHE A 399 19.57 1.62 15.37
N ALA A 400 18.61 0.78 15.76
CA ALA A 400 17.37 1.20 16.41
C ALA A 400 17.16 0.50 17.76
N LEU A 401 16.54 1.25 18.67
CA LEU A 401 16.11 0.80 19.99
C LEU A 401 14.58 0.76 20.03
N GLU A 402 14.04 -0.38 20.45
CA GLU A 402 12.60 -0.62 20.54
C GLU A 402 12.23 -1.16 21.91
N THR A 403 10.96 -1.05 22.29
CA THR A 403 10.44 -1.59 23.56
C THR A 403 9.31 -2.55 23.28
N GLY A 404 9.32 -3.70 23.97
CA GLY A 404 8.21 -4.65 23.96
C GLY A 404 8.65 -6.08 23.68
N PRO A 405 7.73 -6.95 23.22
CA PRO A 405 8.05 -8.35 22.96
C PRO A 405 9.03 -8.49 21.78
N VAL A 406 10.20 -9.08 22.06
CA VAL A 406 11.33 -9.21 21.11
C VAL A 406 10.89 -9.76 19.75
N ALA A 407 10.26 -10.94 19.72
CA ALA A 407 9.87 -11.59 18.47
C ALA A 407 8.88 -10.76 17.64
N ARG A 408 7.96 -10.05 18.32
CA ARG A 408 6.99 -9.18 17.67
C ARG A 408 7.66 -7.97 17.05
N LYS A 409 8.55 -7.31 17.80
CA LYS A 409 9.30 -6.15 17.31
C LYS A 409 10.25 -6.52 16.17
N ILE A 410 10.89 -7.68 16.22
CA ILE A 410 11.68 -8.19 15.09
C ILE A 410 10.76 -8.42 13.88
N CYS A 411 9.59 -9.05 14.04
CA CYS A 411 8.66 -9.25 12.91
C CYS A 411 8.15 -7.93 12.32
N GLU A 412 7.82 -6.94 13.15
CA GLU A 412 7.42 -5.59 12.73
C GLU A 412 8.54 -4.92 11.91
N ARG A 413 9.80 -5.04 12.35
CA ARG A 413 10.97 -4.48 11.67
C ARG A 413 11.43 -5.28 10.45
N ALA A 414 11.19 -6.60 10.43
CA ALA A 414 11.59 -7.51 9.35
C ALA A 414 10.93 -7.16 8.02
N TRP A 415 9.80 -6.44 8.03
CA TRP A 415 9.17 -5.94 6.80
C TRP A 415 10.09 -5.08 5.95
N TRP A 416 11.04 -4.38 6.57
CA TRP A 416 11.98 -3.47 5.92
C TRP A 416 13.29 -4.15 5.50
N ALA A 417 13.45 -5.43 5.80
CA ALA A 417 14.63 -6.21 5.51
C ALA A 417 14.33 -7.31 4.48
N ASP A 418 15.37 -7.74 3.78
CA ASP A 418 15.36 -8.88 2.88
C ASP A 418 15.76 -10.18 3.63
N LEU A 419 16.56 -10.05 4.70
CA LEU A 419 17.02 -11.13 5.57
C LEU A 419 16.93 -10.72 7.05
N VAL A 420 16.54 -11.64 7.92
CA VAL A 420 16.58 -11.45 9.38
C VAL A 420 17.60 -12.39 9.99
N THR A 421 18.55 -11.84 10.73
CA THR A 421 19.61 -12.59 11.41
C THR A 421 19.43 -12.50 12.93
N VAL A 422 19.43 -13.66 13.58
CA VAL A 422 19.09 -13.79 15.01
C VAL A 422 19.98 -14.84 15.66
N SER A 423 20.35 -14.62 16.92
CA SER A 423 21.09 -15.60 17.73
C SER A 423 20.16 -16.70 18.26
N LEU A 424 20.71 -17.92 18.44
CA LEU A 424 20.02 -19.05 19.07
C LEU A 424 20.27 -19.09 20.59
N THR A 425 20.30 -17.93 21.25
CA THR A 425 20.62 -17.81 22.69
C THR A 425 19.57 -18.49 23.58
N HIS A 426 18.33 -18.60 23.11
CA HIS A 426 17.26 -19.42 23.70
C HIS A 426 16.62 -20.33 22.64
N PRO A 427 17.22 -21.50 22.33
CA PRO A 427 16.65 -22.41 21.35
C PRO A 427 15.29 -22.94 21.83
N PRO A 428 14.38 -23.37 20.94
CA PRO A 428 13.04 -23.82 21.31
C PRO A 428 13.09 -24.88 22.41
N ALA A 429 12.39 -24.66 23.53
CA ALA A 429 12.48 -25.55 24.69
C ALA A 429 12.07 -27.00 24.37
N ALA A 430 12.69 -27.98 25.03
CA ALA A 430 12.36 -29.40 24.83
C ALA A 430 10.95 -29.75 25.35
N GLN A 431 10.47 -29.07 26.38
CA GLN A 431 9.17 -29.30 27.04
C GLN A 431 8.02 -28.52 26.38
N ILE A 432 6.88 -29.20 26.18
CA ILE A 432 5.70 -28.71 25.44
C ILE A 432 5.18 -27.34 25.96
N MET A 433 5.15 -27.13 27.28
CA MET A 433 4.65 -25.88 27.87
C MET A 433 5.61 -24.68 27.72
N ALA A 434 6.92 -24.92 27.59
CA ALA A 434 7.93 -23.87 27.39
C ALA A 434 8.15 -23.52 25.91
N ARG A 435 7.69 -24.35 24.96
CA ARG A 435 7.74 -24.11 23.50
C ARG A 435 6.87 -22.93 23.06
N LEU A 436 5.86 -22.57 23.84
CA LEU A 436 4.96 -21.44 23.57
C LEU A 436 5.59 -20.08 23.94
N GLY A 437 6.68 -20.06 24.72
CA GLY A 437 7.35 -18.85 25.18
C GLY A 437 8.66 -18.51 24.46
N SER A 438 9.21 -19.41 23.63
CA SER A 438 10.42 -19.11 22.86
C SER A 438 10.08 -18.20 21.68
N GLY A 439 10.47 -16.93 21.75
CA GLY A 439 10.24 -15.96 20.68
C GLY A 439 10.74 -16.41 19.30
N PHE A 440 11.71 -17.32 19.24
CA PHE A 440 12.25 -17.89 17.99
C PHE A 440 11.23 -18.66 17.15
N ARG A 441 10.35 -19.43 17.79
CA ARG A 441 9.30 -20.16 17.06
C ARG A 441 8.27 -19.19 16.49
N THR A 442 7.86 -18.20 17.27
CA THR A 442 7.00 -17.09 16.81
C THR A 442 7.64 -16.37 15.63
N LEU A 443 8.95 -16.13 15.68
CA LEU A 443 9.71 -15.53 14.58
C LEU A 443 9.63 -16.37 13.30
N ILE A 444 9.98 -17.66 13.32
CA ILE A 444 9.95 -18.49 12.10
C ILE A 444 8.53 -18.63 11.53
N HIS A 445 7.50 -18.69 12.40
CA HIS A 445 6.12 -18.78 11.91
C HIS A 445 5.63 -17.47 11.29
N ARG A 446 5.94 -16.32 11.91
CA ARG A 446 5.35 -15.01 11.55
C ARG A 446 6.22 -14.18 10.62
N CYS A 447 7.54 -14.35 10.66
CA CYS A 447 8.45 -13.55 9.84
C CYS A 447 8.20 -13.86 8.36
N ALA A 448 7.93 -12.80 7.60
CA ALA A 448 7.73 -12.89 6.16
C ALA A 448 9.04 -13.07 5.40
N ARG A 449 10.20 -12.92 6.07
CA ARG A 449 11.53 -12.94 5.45
C ARG A 449 12.28 -14.23 5.82
N PRO A 450 13.24 -14.68 4.99
CA PRO A 450 14.18 -15.71 5.40
C PRO A 450 14.87 -15.33 6.72
N VAL A 451 15.05 -16.33 7.59
CA VAL A 451 15.66 -16.16 8.92
C VAL A 451 16.98 -16.91 8.97
N LEU A 452 18.08 -16.19 9.18
CA LEU A 452 19.40 -16.75 9.43
C LEU A 452 19.62 -16.91 10.93
N ALA A 453 19.60 -18.15 11.40
CA ALA A 453 19.82 -18.53 12.79
C ALA A 453 21.31 -18.75 13.05
N ALA A 454 21.90 -17.96 13.95
CA ALA A 454 23.29 -18.10 14.37
C ALA A 454 23.40 -19.04 15.58
N PRO A 455 24.21 -20.12 15.52
CA PRO A 455 24.34 -21.11 16.59
C PRO A 455 25.06 -20.55 17.82
N THR A 456 24.60 -20.93 19.02
CA THR A 456 25.15 -20.43 20.31
C THR A 456 25.92 -21.50 21.09
N PHE A 457 26.65 -22.39 20.42
CA PHE A 457 27.51 -23.35 21.11
C PHE A 457 28.91 -22.78 21.39
N ALA A 458 29.36 -22.93 22.65
CA ALA A 458 30.59 -22.39 23.22
C ALA A 458 31.91 -22.84 22.55
N GLY A 459 31.88 -23.67 21.51
CA GLY A 459 33.05 -24.03 20.69
C GLY A 459 33.15 -23.28 19.36
N ALA A 460 32.05 -22.75 18.84
CA ALA A 460 32.01 -22.08 17.53
C ALA A 460 32.44 -20.59 17.61
N ALA A 461 32.32 -19.96 18.78
CA ALA A 461 32.52 -18.52 18.94
C ALA A 461 33.98 -18.07 19.23
N ILE A 462 34.92 -19.00 19.45
CA ILE A 462 36.19 -18.64 20.12
C ILE A 462 37.39 -18.49 19.16
N SER A 463 37.33 -18.98 17.92
CA SER A 463 38.45 -18.83 16.98
C SER A 463 38.17 -17.81 15.86
N PRO A 464 39.02 -16.78 15.68
CA PRO A 464 39.01 -15.89 14.52
C PRO A 464 39.00 -16.63 13.18
N ASP A 465 39.58 -17.83 13.16
CA ASP A 465 39.75 -18.70 12.00
C ASP A 465 38.60 -19.72 11.85
N ASN A 466 37.48 -19.57 12.56
CA ASN A 466 36.36 -20.50 12.41
C ASN A 466 35.86 -20.50 10.95
N PRO A 467 36.02 -21.61 10.20
CA PRO A 467 35.60 -21.70 8.80
C PRO A 467 34.10 -21.49 8.62
N SER A 468 33.32 -21.67 9.70
CA SER A 468 31.87 -21.48 9.69
C SER A 468 31.46 -20.04 9.35
N ARG A 469 32.32 -19.05 9.66
CA ARG A 469 32.08 -17.62 9.42
C ARG A 469 32.01 -17.25 7.94
N LYS A 470 32.60 -18.05 7.05
CA LYS A 470 32.75 -17.68 5.63
C LYS A 470 31.49 -17.91 4.81
N LEU A 471 30.58 -18.79 5.23
CA LEU A 471 29.38 -19.15 4.46
C LEU A 471 29.72 -19.53 3.00
N ASP A 472 30.81 -20.26 2.78
CA ASP A 472 31.36 -20.58 1.46
C ASP A 472 31.05 -22.02 0.98
N GLN A 473 30.29 -22.80 1.75
CA GLN A 473 29.86 -24.16 1.41
C GLN A 473 28.43 -24.42 1.92
N ALA A 474 27.47 -24.42 1.00
CA ALA A 474 26.06 -24.52 1.32
C ALA A 474 25.53 -25.96 1.22
N MET A 475 24.62 -26.33 2.13
CA MET A 475 23.83 -27.55 2.05
C MET A 475 22.34 -27.23 2.19
N LEU A 476 21.54 -27.67 1.22
CA LEU A 476 20.09 -27.60 1.23
C LEU A 476 19.49 -28.92 1.69
N ALA A 477 18.72 -28.90 2.78
CA ALA A 477 17.83 -30.00 3.15
C ALA A 477 16.49 -29.85 2.38
N TYR A 478 16.18 -30.82 1.52
CA TYR A 478 15.08 -30.73 0.55
C TYR A 478 14.11 -31.91 0.65
N ASP A 479 12.85 -31.59 0.96
CA ASP A 479 11.74 -32.54 1.09
C ASP A 479 10.65 -32.34 0.01
N GLY A 480 10.86 -31.43 -0.95
CA GLY A 480 9.88 -31.12 -2.00
C GLY A 480 8.71 -30.23 -1.57
N SER A 481 8.59 -29.92 -0.28
CA SER A 481 7.52 -29.06 0.24
C SER A 481 7.58 -27.64 -0.37
N PRO A 482 6.46 -26.88 -0.37
CA PRO A 482 6.47 -25.51 -0.86
C PRO A 482 7.52 -24.62 -0.18
N LYS A 483 7.81 -24.85 1.11
CA LYS A 483 8.85 -24.10 1.85
C LYS A 483 10.26 -24.54 1.46
N ALA A 484 10.47 -25.83 1.21
CA ALA A 484 11.73 -26.32 0.66
C ALA A 484 11.96 -25.87 -0.79
N GLN A 485 10.91 -25.60 -1.57
CA GLN A 485 11.03 -24.97 -2.89
C GLN A 485 11.52 -23.51 -2.80
N GLU A 486 11.05 -22.74 -1.80
CA GLU A 486 11.59 -21.41 -1.55
C GLU A 486 13.03 -21.47 -1.02
N ALA A 487 13.36 -22.47 -0.19
CA ALA A 487 14.74 -22.75 0.21
C ALA A 487 15.64 -23.11 -0.98
N LEU A 488 15.13 -23.89 -1.94
CA LEU A 488 15.82 -24.23 -3.19
C LEU A 488 16.07 -23.00 -4.05
N PHE A 489 15.10 -22.10 -4.17
CA PHE A 489 15.27 -20.82 -4.86
C PHE A 489 16.41 -20.00 -4.24
N VAL A 490 16.42 -19.85 -2.92
CA VAL A 490 17.48 -19.13 -2.19
C VAL A 490 18.83 -19.82 -2.35
N ALA A 491 18.89 -21.15 -2.21
CA ALA A 491 20.12 -21.93 -2.37
C ALA A 491 20.70 -21.78 -3.78
N ALA A 492 19.86 -21.82 -4.82
CA ALA A 492 20.28 -21.61 -6.20
C ALA A 492 20.87 -20.21 -6.42
N TYR A 493 20.22 -19.18 -5.87
CA TYR A 493 20.74 -17.81 -5.91
C TYR A 493 22.11 -17.71 -5.25
N LEU A 494 22.25 -18.21 -4.02
CA LEU A 494 23.50 -18.14 -3.26
C LEU A 494 24.63 -18.89 -3.97
N ALA A 495 24.37 -20.11 -4.44
CA ALA A 495 25.35 -20.90 -5.17
C ALA A 495 25.79 -20.22 -6.47
N GLY A 496 24.85 -19.68 -7.25
CA GLY A 496 25.16 -18.99 -8.51
C GLY A 496 25.87 -17.66 -8.32
N ARG A 497 25.40 -16.81 -7.39
CA ARG A 497 25.91 -15.45 -7.17
C ARG A 497 27.20 -15.46 -6.38
N TRP A 498 27.27 -16.20 -5.28
CA TRP A 498 28.47 -16.28 -4.43
C TRP A 498 29.50 -17.27 -4.97
N ARG A 499 29.12 -18.09 -5.96
CA ARG A 499 29.97 -19.13 -6.56
C ARG A 499 30.48 -20.12 -5.52
N ILE A 500 29.58 -20.51 -4.62
CA ILE A 500 29.87 -21.46 -3.54
C ILE A 500 29.35 -22.86 -3.91
N PRO A 501 30.02 -23.94 -3.49
CA PRO A 501 29.50 -25.30 -3.67
C PRO A 501 28.14 -25.47 -2.97
N LEU A 502 27.23 -26.18 -3.64
CA LEU A 502 25.91 -26.53 -3.11
C LEU A 502 25.76 -28.04 -3.06
N VAL A 503 25.38 -28.56 -1.89
CA VAL A 503 24.92 -29.94 -1.72
C VAL A 503 23.40 -29.92 -1.49
N VAL A 504 22.66 -30.75 -2.22
CA VAL A 504 21.22 -30.95 -2.03
C VAL A 504 21.00 -32.34 -1.43
N LEU A 505 20.53 -32.37 -0.19
CA LEU A 505 20.24 -33.60 0.54
C LEU A 505 18.73 -33.82 0.61
N SER A 506 18.28 -35.03 0.26
CA SER A 506 16.93 -35.50 0.59
C SER A 506 17.02 -36.74 1.46
N VAL A 507 16.31 -36.73 2.60
CA VAL A 507 16.29 -37.82 3.56
C VAL A 507 14.92 -38.48 3.55
N THR A 508 14.91 -39.81 3.49
CA THR A 508 13.70 -40.62 3.52
C THR A 508 13.63 -41.44 4.81
N GLU A 509 12.44 -41.48 5.44
CA GLU A 509 12.16 -42.46 6.49
C GLU A 509 11.70 -43.77 5.85
N LYS A 510 12.07 -44.92 6.45
CA LYS A 510 11.88 -46.27 5.86
C LYS A 510 10.46 -46.45 5.28
N ASN A 511 10.40 -46.90 4.02
CA ASN A 511 9.23 -47.20 3.16
C ASN A 511 8.63 -46.06 2.30
N GLU A 512 9.20 -44.86 2.26
CA GLU A 512 8.80 -43.85 1.24
C GLU A 512 9.74 -43.86 0.03
N VAL A 513 9.18 -44.11 -1.15
CA VAL A 513 9.89 -44.09 -2.44
C VAL A 513 9.91 -42.64 -2.93
N MET A 514 11.04 -41.94 -2.82
CA MET A 514 11.19 -40.55 -3.29
C MET A 514 12.22 -40.32 -4.42
N PRO A 515 12.21 -41.06 -5.55
CA PRO A 515 13.03 -40.69 -6.71
C PRO A 515 12.63 -39.33 -7.32
N GLU A 516 11.38 -38.89 -7.17
CA GLU A 516 10.86 -37.69 -7.86
C GLU A 516 11.29 -36.36 -7.21
N THR A 517 11.51 -36.34 -5.89
CA THR A 517 11.81 -35.10 -5.16
C THR A 517 13.18 -34.52 -5.52
N LEU A 518 14.25 -35.32 -5.49
CA LEU A 518 15.58 -34.86 -5.90
C LEU A 518 15.63 -34.52 -7.39
N ALA A 519 14.89 -35.25 -8.24
CA ALA A 519 14.80 -34.97 -9.67
C ALA A 519 14.22 -33.57 -9.95
N GLN A 520 13.24 -33.11 -9.16
CA GLN A 520 12.71 -31.75 -9.27
C GLN A 520 13.76 -30.69 -8.95
N ALA A 521 14.50 -30.87 -7.85
CA ALA A 521 15.57 -29.94 -7.46
C ALA A 521 16.70 -29.92 -8.49
N GLN A 522 17.06 -31.09 -9.03
CA GLN A 522 18.06 -31.24 -10.07
C GLN A 522 17.66 -30.49 -11.34
N ALA A 523 16.46 -30.74 -11.87
CA ALA A 523 15.96 -30.05 -13.06
C ALA A 523 15.93 -28.52 -12.89
N TYR A 524 15.55 -28.04 -11.69
CA TYR A 524 15.51 -26.62 -11.37
C TYR A 524 16.89 -25.94 -11.37
N LEU A 525 17.91 -26.62 -10.84
CA LEU A 525 19.29 -26.12 -10.76
C LEU A 525 20.00 -26.21 -12.11
N GLU A 526 19.81 -27.32 -12.84
CA GLU A 526 20.34 -27.52 -14.20
C GLU A 526 19.80 -26.46 -15.16
N SER A 527 18.50 -26.13 -15.12
CA SER A 527 17.92 -25.10 -15.97
C SER A 527 18.49 -23.69 -15.72
N ARG A 528 19.24 -23.50 -14.62
CA ARG A 528 19.88 -22.25 -14.21
C ARG A 528 21.40 -22.31 -14.26
N ASN A 529 21.97 -23.41 -14.76
CA ASN A 529 23.41 -23.68 -14.80
C ASN A 529 24.08 -23.55 -13.41
N VAL A 530 23.38 -23.96 -12.35
CA VAL A 530 23.93 -23.97 -10.99
C VAL A 530 24.45 -25.39 -10.67
N PRO A 531 25.77 -25.57 -10.50
CA PRO A 531 26.32 -26.89 -10.16
C PRO A 531 25.97 -27.25 -8.71
N ALA A 532 25.51 -28.47 -8.50
CA ALA A 532 25.23 -29.00 -7.17
C ALA A 532 25.49 -30.50 -7.09
N THR A 533 25.83 -30.96 -5.88
CA THR A 533 25.96 -32.39 -5.55
C THR A 533 24.65 -32.86 -4.94
N PHE A 534 24.06 -33.92 -5.47
CA PHE A 534 22.80 -34.48 -4.97
C PHE A 534 23.06 -35.73 -4.14
N ILE A 535 22.52 -35.76 -2.92
CA ILE A 535 22.67 -36.87 -1.97
C ILE A 535 21.29 -37.36 -1.55
N SER A 536 21.07 -38.66 -1.64
CA SER A 536 19.85 -39.33 -1.15
C SER A 536 20.25 -40.28 -0.03
N GLU A 537 19.66 -40.10 1.14
CA GLU A 537 19.91 -40.92 2.33
C GLU A 537 18.60 -41.45 2.91
N SER A 538 18.70 -42.55 3.67
CA SER A 538 17.58 -43.11 4.41
C SER A 538 17.93 -43.24 5.89
N GLY A 539 17.09 -42.69 6.76
CA GLY A 539 17.36 -42.69 8.19
C GLY A 539 16.55 -41.65 8.97
N PRO A 540 16.84 -41.49 10.28
CA PRO A 540 16.24 -40.42 11.09
C PRO A 540 16.62 -39.05 10.52
N VAL A 541 15.63 -38.29 10.05
CA VAL A 541 15.82 -37.05 9.26
C VAL A 541 16.85 -36.09 9.87
N VAL A 542 16.72 -35.80 11.17
CA VAL A 542 17.56 -34.82 11.86
C VAL A 542 19.01 -35.30 12.00
N GLU A 543 19.20 -36.56 12.39
CA GLU A 543 20.53 -37.14 12.57
C GLU A 543 21.27 -37.20 11.23
N THR A 544 20.58 -37.67 10.19
CA THR A 544 21.13 -37.74 8.83
C THR A 544 21.51 -36.35 8.31
N ILE A 545 20.65 -35.34 8.45
CA ILE A 545 20.97 -33.96 8.04
C ILE A 545 22.25 -33.45 8.71
N LEU A 546 22.37 -33.60 10.04
CA LEU A 546 23.53 -33.11 10.77
C LEU A 546 24.82 -33.88 10.44
N GLN A 547 24.74 -35.20 10.28
CA GLN A 547 25.87 -36.04 9.87
C GLN A 547 26.34 -35.70 8.46
N THR A 548 25.42 -35.54 7.50
CA THR A 548 25.77 -35.15 6.13
C THR A 548 26.34 -33.74 6.09
N ALA A 549 25.79 -32.78 6.84
CA ALA A 549 26.34 -31.43 6.94
C ALA A 549 27.81 -31.45 7.39
N ALA A 550 28.11 -32.25 8.42
CA ALA A 550 29.47 -32.41 8.92
C ALA A 550 30.40 -33.10 7.89
N ALA A 551 29.93 -34.19 7.26
CA ALA A 551 30.69 -34.94 6.27
C ALA A 551 30.99 -34.13 5.00
N GLN A 552 30.07 -33.24 4.62
CA GLN A 552 30.21 -32.34 3.49
C GLN A 552 30.82 -31.00 3.89
N HIS A 553 31.32 -30.84 5.13
CA HIS A 553 31.91 -29.59 5.63
C HIS A 553 31.05 -28.34 5.38
N ALA A 554 29.72 -28.50 5.37
CA ALA A 554 28.81 -27.40 5.11
C ALA A 554 28.91 -26.35 6.24
N ASN A 555 29.16 -25.10 5.87
CA ASN A 555 29.15 -23.96 6.79
C ASN A 555 27.95 -23.03 6.60
N LEU A 556 27.01 -23.41 5.76
CA LEU A 556 25.69 -22.79 5.67
C LEU A 556 24.65 -23.88 5.39
N MET A 557 23.75 -24.13 6.34
CA MET A 557 22.61 -24.99 6.11
C MET A 557 21.41 -24.16 5.66
N ILE A 558 20.64 -24.66 4.70
CA ILE A 558 19.45 -24.03 4.15
C ILE A 558 18.30 -25.04 4.22
N MET A 559 17.13 -24.63 4.71
CA MET A 559 15.96 -25.49 4.75
C MET A 559 14.65 -24.72 4.71
N GLY A 560 13.56 -25.43 4.41
CA GLY A 560 12.20 -24.90 4.64
C GLY A 560 11.87 -24.82 6.14
N GLY A 561 11.06 -23.84 6.53
CA GLY A 561 10.52 -23.73 7.88
C GLY A 561 9.43 -24.78 8.17
N TYR A 562 8.77 -24.64 9.32
CA TYR A 562 7.74 -25.57 9.81
C TYR A 562 6.67 -25.94 8.77
N GLY A 563 6.35 -27.23 8.65
CA GLY A 563 5.49 -27.81 7.62
C GLY A 563 4.35 -28.65 8.18
N LEU A 564 3.29 -28.00 8.70
CA LEU A 564 1.86 -28.39 8.77
C LEU A 564 1.14 -27.55 9.86
N ASN A 565 -0.17 -27.76 10.06
CA ASN A 565 -1.06 -26.96 10.92
C ASN A 565 -0.43 -26.69 12.32
N PRO A 566 -0.26 -25.42 12.77
CA PRO A 566 0.53 -25.05 13.95
C PRO A 566 0.20 -25.84 15.22
N MET A 567 -1.05 -26.27 15.38
CA MET A 567 -1.50 -27.06 16.54
C MET A 567 -0.93 -28.49 16.61
N LEU A 568 -0.69 -29.16 15.48
CA LEU A 568 -0.15 -30.53 15.46
C LEU A 568 1.37 -30.54 15.77
N GLU A 569 2.08 -29.50 15.34
CA GLU A 569 3.53 -29.36 15.54
C GLU A 569 3.92 -29.02 16.98
N VAL A 570 3.05 -28.35 17.74
CA VAL A 570 3.27 -28.07 19.18
C VAL A 570 3.37 -29.38 19.98
N VAL A 571 2.59 -30.38 19.60
CA VAL A 571 2.46 -31.66 20.31
C VAL A 571 3.61 -32.63 19.98
N LEU A 572 4.01 -32.73 18.70
CA LEU A 572 5.00 -33.72 18.24
C LEU A 572 6.45 -33.21 18.25
N GLY A 573 6.66 -31.89 18.16
CA GLY A 573 7.98 -31.30 17.93
C GLY A 573 8.38 -31.43 16.45
N SER A 574 8.85 -30.33 15.85
CA SER A 574 9.26 -30.34 14.44
C SER A 574 10.73 -30.72 14.29
N SER A 575 11.09 -31.35 13.16
CA SER A 575 12.49 -31.56 12.74
C SER A 575 13.28 -30.25 12.75
N VAL A 576 12.65 -29.12 12.42
CA VAL A 576 13.25 -27.78 12.50
C VAL A 576 13.68 -27.44 13.93
N ASP A 577 12.83 -27.70 14.95
CA ASP A 577 13.16 -27.44 16.36
C ASP A 577 14.33 -28.31 16.84
N GLN A 578 14.39 -29.55 16.37
CA GLN A 578 15.46 -30.48 16.74
C GLN A 578 16.79 -30.07 16.10
N ILE A 579 16.80 -29.68 14.82
CA ILE A 579 17.98 -29.16 14.13
C ILE A 579 18.48 -27.89 14.81
N LEU A 580 17.59 -26.93 15.10
CA LEU A 580 17.95 -25.68 15.78
C LEU A 580 18.60 -25.88 17.15
N ARG A 581 18.25 -26.95 17.87
CA ARG A 581 18.86 -27.28 19.17
C ARG A 581 20.23 -27.93 19.06
N GLN A 582 20.53 -28.59 17.94
CA GLN A 582 21.70 -29.46 17.79
C GLN A 582 22.74 -28.93 16.79
N THR A 583 22.34 -27.99 15.92
CA THR A 583 23.23 -27.45 14.89
C THR A 583 24.38 -26.64 15.48
N SER A 584 25.58 -26.87 14.95
CA SER A 584 26.76 -26.05 15.17
C SER A 584 27.02 -25.07 14.01
N GLN A 585 26.22 -25.14 12.95
CA GLN A 585 26.34 -24.33 11.73
C GLN A 585 25.19 -23.33 11.62
N PRO A 586 25.41 -22.17 10.98
CA PRO A 586 24.34 -21.20 10.71
C PRO A 586 23.27 -21.83 9.80
N LEU A 587 22.01 -21.60 10.15
CA LEU A 587 20.86 -22.19 9.49
C LEU A 587 19.96 -21.10 8.90
N LEU A 588 19.82 -21.09 7.57
CA LEU A 588 18.91 -20.23 6.84
C LEU A 588 17.57 -20.94 6.63
N ILE A 589 16.51 -20.38 7.21
CA ILE A 589 15.16 -20.93 7.17
C ILE A 589 14.30 -20.11 6.21
N CYS A 590 13.77 -20.75 5.17
CA CYS A 590 12.93 -20.14 4.14
C CYS A 590 11.46 -20.58 4.29
N ARG A 591 10.51 -19.78 3.78
CA ARG A 591 9.13 -19.80 4.29
C ARG A 591 8.02 -19.80 3.27
#